data_AF-A0A945VSG9-F1
#
_entry.id   AF-A0A945VSG9-F1
#
_cell.length_a   1.000
_cell.length_b   1.000
_cell.length_c   1.000
_cell.angle_alpha   90.00
_cell.angle_beta   90.00
_cell.angle_gamma   90.00
#
_symmetry.space_group_name_H-M   'P 1'
#
loop_
_entity.id
_entity.type
_entity.pdbx_description
1 polymer ?
#
loop_
_entity_poly.entity_id
_entity_poly.type
_entity_poly.pdbx_seq_one_letter_code
_entity_poly.pdbx_strand_id
1 'polypeptide(L)' 'HYYYTLSRALSRCGENIIKDSHGTEHNWQEELANKLSVLQHKDGYWLNECPEWWEGNKVLVTSYAILSLSYLY' A
#
# COMPACT_ATOMS: atom_id res chain seq x y z
N HIS A 1 6.55 4.01 1.11
CA HIS A 1 7.33 3.50 -0.03
C HIS A 1 7.03 2.02 -0.35
N TYR A 2 7.12 1.10 0.62
CA TYR A 2 6.90 -0.34 0.38
C TYR A 2 5.56 -0.71 -0.28
N TYR A 3 4.44 -0.15 0.18
CA TYR A 3 3.12 -0.41 -0.43
C TYR A 3 3.03 0.05 -1.89
N TYR A 4 3.72 1.13 -2.25
CA TYR A 4 3.78 1.62 -3.62
C TYR A 4 4.57 0.66 -4.52
N THR A 5 5.72 0.18 -4.05
CA THR A 5 6.52 -0.81 -4.80
C THR A 5 5.76 -2.12 -4.96
N LEU A 6 5.08 -2.59 -3.91
CA LEU A 6 4.29 -3.81 -3.92
C LEU A 6 3.11 -3.71 -4.89
N SER A 7 2.29 -2.66 -4.78
CA SER A 7 1.14 -2.46 -5.66
C SER A 7 1.55 -2.36 -7.14
N ARG A 8 2.63 -1.63 -7.44
CA ARG A 8 3.15 -1.51 -8.80
C ARG A 8 3.65 -2.84 -9.35
N ALA A 9 4.33 -3.65 -8.53
CA ALA A 9 4.81 -4.97 -8.96
C ALA A 9 3.66 -5.94 -9.21
N LEU A 10 2.72 -6.06 -8.26
CA LEU A 10 1.61 -7.00 -8.34
C LEU A 10 0.60 -6.60 -9.43
N SER A 11 0.35 -5.31 -9.61
CA SER A 11 -0.44 -4.79 -10.74
C SER A 11 0.12 -5.25 -12.09
N ARG A 12 1.46 -5.41 -12.19
CA ARG A 12 2.10 -5.91 -13.41
C ARG A 12 2.13 -7.43 -13.54
N CYS A 13 2.07 -8.16 -12.43
CA CYS A 13 1.95 -9.63 -12.45
C CYS A 13 0.60 -10.09 -13.01
N GLY A 14 -0.47 -9.29 -12.88
CA GLY A 14 -1.79 -9.57 -13.46
C GLY A 14 -2.61 -10.64 -12.72
N GLU A 15 -2.10 -11.19 -11.62
CA GLU A 15 -2.84 -12.10 -10.73
C GLU A 15 -3.49 -11.31 -9.60
N ASN A 16 -4.78 -11.54 -9.36
CA ASN A 16 -5.52 -10.91 -8.26
C ASN A 16 -5.33 -11.64 -6.93
N ILE A 17 -4.99 -12.94 -6.99
CA ILE A 17 -4.77 -13.78 -5.82
C ILE A 17 -3.29 -14.16 -5.78
N ILE A 18 -2.62 -13.87 -4.67
CA ILE A 18 -1.27 -14.35 -4.40
C ILE A 18 -1.31 -15.41 -3.30
N LYS A 19 -0.45 -16.42 -3.40
CA LYS A 19 -0.32 -17.46 -2.39
C LYS A 19 0.92 -17.21 -1.55
N ASP A 20 0.76 -17.14 -0.23
CA ASP A 20 1.89 -16.96 0.68
C ASP A 20 2.68 -18.27 0.88
N SER A 21 3.75 -18.22 1.70
CA SER A 21 4.58 -19.38 2.02
C SER A 21 3.86 -20.48 2.82
N HIS A 22 2.73 -20.15 3.45
CA HIS A 22 1.89 -21.09 4.20
C HIS A 22 0.78 -21.70 3.33
N GLY A 23 0.64 -21.21 2.11
CA GLY A 23 -0.38 -21.65 1.18
C GLY A 23 -1.70 -20.93 1.32
N THR A 24 -1.75 -19.82 2.05
CA THR A 24 -2.91 -18.95 2.16
C THR A 24 -3.04 -18.09 0.92
N GLU A 25 -4.27 -18.02 0.38
CA GLU A 25 -4.62 -17.18 -0.76
C GLU A 25 -5.00 -15.79 -0.27
N HIS A 26 -4.41 -14.77 -0.90
CA HIS A 26 -4.59 -13.37 -0.56
C HIS A 26 -5.11 -12.60 -1.77
N ASN A 27 -6.28 -11.99 -1.65
CA ASN A 27 -6.72 -10.96 -2.58
C ASN A 27 -5.95 -9.67 -2.28
N TRP A 28 -4.75 -9.55 -2.83
CA TRP A 28 -3.80 -8.51 -2.42
C TRP A 28 -4.31 -7.10 -2.63
N GLN A 29 -5.17 -6.88 -3.64
CA GLN A 29 -5.74 -5.57 -3.93
C GLN A 29 -6.69 -5.13 -2.82
N GLU A 30 -7.61 -6.03 -2.43
CA GLU A 30 -8.59 -5.81 -1.39
C GLU A 30 -7.91 -5.65 -0.02
N GLU A 31 -6.95 -6.52 0.29
CA GLU A 31 -6.19 -6.46 1.53
C GLU A 31 -5.38 -5.16 1.63
N LEU A 32 -4.75 -4.72 0.53
CA LEU A 32 -3.99 -3.47 0.52
C LEU A 32 -4.91 -2.24 0.63
N ALA A 33 -6.06 -2.23 -0.05
CA ALA A 33 -7.06 -1.17 0.07
C ALA A 33 -7.55 -1.04 1.52
N ASN A 34 -7.92 -2.17 2.14
CA ASN A 34 -8.35 -2.22 3.54
C ASN A 34 -7.24 -1.73 4.48
N LYS A 35 -6.01 -2.17 4.26
CA LYS A 35 -4.87 -1.74 5.09
C LYS A 35 -4.63 -0.24 4.98
N LEU A 36 -4.64 0.33 3.77
CA LEU A 36 -4.46 1.76 3.57
C LEU A 36 -5.62 2.56 4.15
N SER A 37 -6.86 2.07 4.05
CA SER A 37 -8.01 2.71 4.67
C SER A 37 -7.90 2.77 6.20
N VAL A 38 -7.44 1.70 6.85
CA VAL A 38 -7.24 1.66 8.31
C VAL A 38 -6.13 2.61 8.75
N LEU A 39 -5.08 2.76 7.94
CA LEU A 39 -3.95 3.65 8.24
C LEU A 39 -4.23 5.12 7.92
N GLN A 40 -5.32 5.44 7.23
CA GLN A 40 -5.63 6.81 6.85
C GLN A 40 -6.01 7.61 8.10
N HIS A 41 -5.36 8.75 8.27
CA HIS A 41 -5.71 9.68 9.34
C HIS A 41 -7.05 10.36 9.03
N LYS A 42 -7.74 10.87 10.06
CA LYS A 42 -9.06 11.50 9.92
C LYS A 42 -9.12 12.63 8.87
N ASP A 43 -8.02 13.37 8.71
CA ASP A 43 -7.92 14.45 7.72
C ASP A 43 -7.46 13.96 6.33
N GLY A 44 -7.48 12.64 6.09
CA GLY A 44 -7.27 12.02 4.78
C GLY A 44 -5.81 11.74 4.40
N TYR A 45 -4.84 12.01 5.28
CA TYR A 45 -3.42 11.81 5.01
C TYR A 45 -2.86 10.51 5.62
N TRP A 46 -1.65 10.15 5.21
CA TRP A 46 -0.87 9.06 5.83
C TRP A 46 0.44 9.61 6.39
N LEU A 47 0.91 8.99 7.47
CA LEU A 47 2.18 9.30 8.12
C LEU A 47 2.92 7.99 8.40
N ASN A 48 4.24 7.99 8.22
CA ASN A 48 5.09 6.95 8.77
C ASN A 48 5.65 7.45 10.10
N GLU A 49 5.39 6.73 11.18
CA GLU A 49 5.87 7.06 12.52
C GLU A 49 7.35 6.72 12.71
N CYS A 50 7.96 5.96 11.79
CA CYS A 50 9.40 5.74 11.71
C CYS A 50 10.01 6.65 10.63
N PRO A 51 10.54 7.83 11.00
CA PRO A 51 10.90 8.88 10.04
C PRO A 51 12.28 8.69 9.39
N GLU A 52 12.91 7.53 9.51
CA GLU A 52 14.20 7.26 8.90
C GLU A 52 14.14 7.51 7.38
N TRP A 53 15.27 7.97 6.82
CA TRP A 53 15.41 8.25 5.38
C TRP A 53 14.31 9.15 4.78
N TRP A 54 13.89 10.20 5.49
CA TRP A 54 12.83 11.14 5.06
C TRP A 54 11.45 10.51 4.88
N GLU A 55 11.27 9.24 5.27
CA GLU A 55 9.99 8.55 5.11
C GLU A 55 8.90 9.04 6.06
N GLY A 56 9.22 9.92 7.02
CA GLY A 56 8.23 10.61 7.86
C GLY A 56 7.57 11.83 7.22
N ASN A 57 7.97 12.23 6.01
CA ASN A 57 7.37 13.40 5.35
C ASN A 57 5.92 13.12 4.92
N LYS A 58 4.96 13.83 5.55
CA LYS A 58 3.51 13.68 5.30
C LYS A 58 3.12 13.77 3.82
N VAL A 59 3.70 14.71 3.07
CA VAL A 59 3.38 14.88 1.63
C VAL A 59 3.87 13.67 0.84
N LEU A 60 5.09 13.21 1.13
CA LEU A 60 5.68 12.06 0.46
C LEU A 60 4.89 10.77 0.76
N VAL A 61 4.58 10.51 2.03
CA VAL A 61 3.84 9.31 2.45
C VAL A 61 2.43 9.31 1.85
N THR A 62 1.73 10.44 1.89
CA THR A 62 0.39 10.58 1.31
C THR A 62 0.42 10.35 -0.19
N SER A 63 1.43 10.90 -0.90
CA SER A 63 1.61 10.66 -2.33
C SER A 63 1.80 9.17 -2.64
N TYR A 64 2.63 8.46 -1.86
CA TYR A 64 2.80 7.01 -2.05
C TYR A 64 1.52 6.23 -1.77
N ALA A 65 0.73 6.60 -0.76
CA ALA A 65 -0.52 5.92 -0.46
C ALA A 65 -1.53 6.08 -1.61
N ILE A 66 -1.70 7.31 -2.13
CA ILE A 66 -2.60 7.58 -3.26
C ILE A 66 -2.12 6.84 -4.51
N LEU A 67 -0.83 6.86 -4.82
CA LEU A 67 -0.29 6.11 -5.95
C LEU A 67 -0.50 4.60 -5.79
N SER A 68 -0.40 4.06 -4.57
CA SER A 68 -0.66 2.65 -4.31
C SER A 68 -2.12 2.30 -4.60
N LEU A 69 -3.07 3.14 -4.16
CA LEU A 69 -4.49 2.98 -4.45
C LEU A 69 -4.79 3.06 -5.95
N SER A 70 -4.06 3.91 -6.69
CA SER A 70 -4.26 4.05 -8.14
C SER A 70 -3.90 2.80 -8.95
N TYR A 71 -3.08 1.90 -8.39
CA TYR A 71 -2.74 0.62 -9.04
C TYR A 71 -3.73 -0.50 -8.74
N LEU A 72 -4.71 -0.26 -7.86
CA LEU A 72 -5.72 -1.24 -7.49
C LEU A 72 -6.92 -1.23 -8.45
N TYR A 73 -7.06 -0.18 -9.27
CA TYR A 73 -8.15 0.05 -10.22
C TYR A 73 -7.60 0.20 -11.63
#